data_AF-A0A946TZB9-F1
#
_entry.id   AF-A0A946TZB9-F1
#
_cell.length_a   1.000
_cell.length_b   1.000
_cell.length_c   1.000
_cell.angle_alpha   90.00
_cell.angle_beta   90.00
_cell.angle_gamma   90.00
#
_symmetry.space_group_name_H-M   'P 1'
#
loop_
_entity.id
_entity.type
_entity.pdbx_description
1 polymer ?
#
loop_
_entity_poly.entity_id
_entity_poly.type
_entity_poly.pdbx_seq_one_letter_code
_entity_poly.pdbx_strand_id
1 'polypeptide(L)'
;MKTILIAVLIFVIPRISTFAQIGDDGTGVVNGYNIGPNAILIGADLNGADLKGANLTRANLTNAILERADLSNSALLGTELGGANIQNANLQESNLGRANLSGANLSNSNLKNSKIEQALLVNTTLKNTNLTNALIFNSNLSGADFTGSNMYKVLSGYIVGRPSSLPEGWILSIDGSFLVGFGANLGAAELTNTRYLGSVLTALTGQAFEKIIALESNASELIPKTESNAERSATNALMIDALKTQINDMNAKLENLVASISEKDAMIAELKKRPTLEQVRDARAGSIVLTVEPDDQNITLGLTIEQSDNLVEWTSLEGEMTRTIPIPDGKKFYRFALDK
;
A
#
# COMPACT_ATOMS: atom_id res chain seq x y z
N MET A 1 59.41 54.14 -24.48
CA MET A 1 58.61 53.41 -25.49
C MET A 1 59.45 52.30 -26.09
N LYS A 2 59.31 51.07 -25.59
CA LYS A 2 59.52 49.82 -26.34
C LYS A 2 59.06 48.67 -25.44
N THR A 3 58.03 48.01 -25.93
CA THR A 3 57.16 47.04 -25.30
C THR A 3 57.91 45.76 -24.94
N ILE A 4 57.85 45.37 -23.68
CA ILE A 4 58.08 44.00 -23.22
C ILE A 4 56.75 43.28 -23.43
N LEU A 5 56.67 42.37 -24.41
CA LEU A 5 55.56 41.41 -24.47
C LEU A 5 56.13 40.03 -24.13
N ILE A 6 55.87 39.65 -22.87
CA ILE A 6 56.15 38.35 -22.30
C ILE A 6 55.35 37.31 -23.10
N ALA A 7 56.07 36.36 -23.72
CA ALA A 7 55.46 35.16 -24.25
C ALA A 7 54.86 34.36 -23.08
N VAL A 8 53.54 34.42 -22.94
CA VAL A 8 52.81 33.52 -22.03
C VAL A 8 52.85 32.13 -22.66
N LEU A 9 53.83 31.35 -22.24
CA LEU A 9 53.86 29.91 -22.47
C LEU A 9 52.73 29.31 -21.63
N ILE A 10 51.54 29.16 -22.23
CA ILE A 10 50.44 28.41 -21.63
C ILE A 10 50.90 26.95 -21.61
N PHE A 11 51.45 26.52 -20.48
CA PHE A 11 51.58 25.10 -20.17
C PHE A 11 50.16 24.53 -20.12
N VAL A 12 49.76 23.87 -21.20
CA VAL A 12 48.68 22.88 -21.16
C VAL A 12 49.22 21.76 -20.29
N ILE A 13 48.98 21.85 -18.98
CA ILE A 13 49.15 20.71 -18.08
C ILE A 13 48.05 19.73 -18.52
N PRO A 14 48.38 18.55 -19.09
CA PRO A 14 47.37 17.50 -19.19
C PRO A 14 46.93 17.21 -17.76
N ARG A 15 45.63 17.38 -17.46
CA ARG A 15 45.08 16.91 -16.18
C ARG A 15 45.37 15.42 -16.11
N ILE A 16 46.42 15.07 -15.40
CA ILE A 16 46.75 13.69 -15.06
C ILE A 16 45.57 13.22 -14.23
N SER A 17 44.86 12.23 -14.76
CA SER A 17 43.82 11.46 -14.07
C SER A 17 44.39 10.96 -12.75
N THR A 18 44.02 11.61 -11.65
CA THR A 18 44.41 11.20 -10.30
C THR A 18 43.14 10.66 -9.63
N PHE A 19 43.18 9.38 -9.28
CA PHE A 19 42.07 8.61 -8.75
C PHE A 19 41.44 9.26 -7.52
N ALA A 20 40.21 9.75 -7.68
CA ALA A 20 39.00 9.42 -6.89
C ALA A 20 37.79 10.08 -7.59
N GLN A 21 36.97 9.31 -8.30
CA GLN A 21 35.77 9.83 -8.99
C GLN A 21 34.60 10.01 -8.00
N ILE A 22 34.53 9.14 -7.00
CA ILE A 22 33.73 9.26 -5.78
C ILE A 22 34.62 8.67 -4.68
N GLY A 23 34.80 9.39 -3.57
CA GLY A 23 35.55 8.93 -2.40
C GLY A 23 34.72 7.99 -1.53
N ASP A 24 35.35 7.39 -0.52
CA ASP A 24 34.70 6.44 0.41
C ASP A 24 33.53 7.07 1.20
N ASP A 25 33.49 8.41 1.30
CA ASP A 25 32.39 9.17 1.91
C ASP A 25 31.21 9.45 0.96
N GLY A 26 31.31 8.97 -0.29
CA GLY A 26 30.31 9.16 -1.33
C GLY A 26 30.39 10.53 -2.01
N THR A 27 31.41 11.35 -1.76
CA THR A 27 31.57 12.68 -2.39
C THR A 27 32.73 12.70 -3.38
N GLY A 28 32.71 13.60 -4.37
CA GLY A 28 33.77 13.63 -5.37
C GLY A 28 33.54 14.64 -6.48
N VAL A 29 34.33 14.54 -7.55
CA VAL A 29 34.14 15.35 -8.75
C VAL A 29 33.96 14.43 -9.96
N VAL A 30 32.80 14.54 -10.61
CA VAL A 30 32.44 13.73 -11.78
C VAL A 30 32.00 14.66 -12.90
N ASN A 31 32.61 14.52 -14.07
CA ASN A 31 32.37 15.40 -15.23
C ASN A 31 32.51 16.90 -14.92
N GLY A 32 33.35 17.26 -13.94
CA GLY A 32 33.55 18.65 -13.51
C GLY A 32 32.49 19.17 -12.54
N TYR A 33 31.52 18.34 -12.14
CA TYR A 33 30.54 18.65 -11.11
C TYR A 33 30.97 18.12 -9.75
N ASN A 34 30.73 18.90 -8.70
CA ASN A 34 30.90 18.45 -7.34
C ASN A 34 29.73 17.54 -6.96
N ILE A 35 30.03 16.27 -6.72
CA ILE A 35 29.07 15.25 -6.28
C ILE A 35 29.10 15.17 -4.76
N GLY A 36 27.93 15.25 -4.14
CA GLY A 36 27.79 15.16 -2.69
C GLY A 36 26.39 15.55 -2.21
N PRO A 37 26.16 15.50 -0.88
CA PRO A 37 24.89 15.90 -0.28
C PRO A 37 24.54 17.35 -0.61
N ASN A 38 23.28 17.61 -0.93
CA ASN A 38 22.77 18.95 -1.29
C ASN A 38 23.46 19.59 -2.51
N ALA A 39 24.18 18.82 -3.34
CA ALA A 39 24.79 19.34 -4.55
C ALA A 39 23.75 19.94 -5.51
N ILE A 40 24.10 21.03 -6.18
CA ILE A 40 23.26 21.65 -7.21
C ILE A 40 23.76 21.18 -8.58
N LEU A 41 23.00 20.26 -9.17
CA LEU A 41 23.32 19.53 -10.40
C LEU A 41 22.18 19.67 -11.43
N ILE A 42 21.47 20.80 -11.39
CA ILE A 42 20.35 21.10 -12.28
C ILE A 42 20.86 21.10 -13.73
N GLY A 43 20.28 20.24 -14.57
CA GLY A 43 20.68 20.10 -15.98
C GLY A 43 22.10 19.57 -16.19
N ALA A 44 22.76 19.02 -15.17
CA ALA A 44 24.12 18.50 -15.29
C ALA A 44 24.20 17.35 -16.30
N ASP A 45 25.27 17.32 -17.10
CA ASP A 45 25.58 16.20 -17.98
C ASP A 45 26.45 15.17 -17.25
N LEU A 46 25.77 14.13 -16.77
CA LEU A 46 26.32 12.98 -16.07
C LEU A 46 26.06 11.70 -16.89
N ASN A 47 25.97 11.81 -18.22
CA ASN A 47 25.78 10.67 -19.10
C ASN A 47 26.93 9.65 -18.92
N GLY A 48 26.58 8.39 -18.67
CA GLY A 48 27.54 7.31 -18.46
C GLY A 48 28.45 7.48 -17.24
N ALA A 49 28.15 8.42 -16.34
CA ALA A 49 28.98 8.70 -15.18
C ALA A 49 29.02 7.51 -14.20
N ASP A 50 30.21 7.25 -13.63
CA ASP A 50 30.35 6.37 -12.47
C ASP A 50 30.03 7.17 -11.20
N LEU A 51 28.83 6.92 -10.67
CA LEU A 51 28.28 7.50 -9.44
C LEU A 51 28.00 6.39 -8.42
N LYS A 52 28.67 5.24 -8.55
CA LYS A 52 28.47 4.10 -7.67
C LYS A 52 28.81 4.48 -6.23
N GLY A 53 27.88 4.22 -5.32
CA GLY A 53 28.03 4.56 -3.91
C GLY A 53 27.99 6.08 -3.61
N ALA A 54 27.72 6.93 -4.61
CA ALA A 54 27.67 8.37 -4.40
C ALA A 54 26.61 8.75 -3.35
N ASN A 55 26.96 9.70 -2.50
CA ASN A 55 26.05 10.32 -1.57
C ASN A 55 25.47 11.59 -2.18
N LEU A 56 24.31 11.45 -2.80
CA LEU A 56 23.53 12.51 -3.43
C LEU A 56 22.32 12.91 -2.58
N THR A 57 22.35 12.60 -1.28
CA THR A 57 21.25 12.91 -0.35
C THR A 57 20.85 14.38 -0.47
N ARG A 58 19.58 14.63 -0.77
CA ARG A 58 18.99 15.98 -0.97
C ARG A 58 19.64 16.82 -2.07
N ALA A 59 20.40 16.22 -2.98
CA ALA A 59 20.92 16.93 -4.14
C ALA A 59 19.78 17.34 -5.09
N ASN A 60 20.02 18.36 -5.90
CA ASN A 60 19.10 18.79 -6.94
C ASN A 60 19.63 18.42 -8.32
N LEU A 61 19.08 17.35 -8.89
CA LEU A 61 19.35 16.78 -10.20
C LEU A 61 18.18 17.03 -11.18
N THR A 62 17.38 18.07 -10.94
CA THR A 62 16.26 18.44 -11.83
C THR A 62 16.77 18.62 -13.26
N ASN A 63 16.12 17.97 -14.22
CA ASN A 63 16.49 17.93 -15.64
C ASN A 63 17.92 17.45 -15.95
N ALA A 64 18.61 16.79 -15.01
CA ALA A 64 19.94 16.24 -15.28
C ALA A 64 19.91 15.10 -16.31
N ILE A 65 21.01 14.92 -17.03
CA ILE A 65 21.21 13.82 -17.98
C ILE A 65 22.06 12.76 -17.26
N LEU A 66 21.41 11.67 -16.87
CA LEU A 66 21.97 10.51 -16.16
C LEU A 66 21.85 9.23 -17.00
N GLU A 67 21.60 9.34 -18.30
CA GLU A 67 21.47 8.18 -19.17
C GLU A 67 22.74 7.30 -19.08
N ARG A 68 22.55 5.99 -18.87
CA ARG A 68 23.61 4.99 -18.69
C ARG A 68 24.54 5.21 -17.48
N ALA A 69 24.24 6.12 -16.57
CA ALA A 69 25.04 6.31 -15.36
C ALA A 69 24.95 5.07 -14.44
N ASP A 70 26.03 4.77 -13.72
CA ASP A 70 26.01 3.79 -12.63
C ASP A 70 25.78 4.51 -11.31
N LEU A 71 24.57 4.42 -10.78
CA LEU A 71 24.12 4.93 -9.48
C LEU A 71 23.93 3.78 -8.48
N SER A 72 24.49 2.60 -8.72
CA SER A 72 24.30 1.46 -7.83
C SER A 72 24.84 1.76 -6.43
N ASN A 73 24.13 1.31 -5.40
CA ASN A 73 24.45 1.55 -3.99
C ASN A 73 24.49 3.04 -3.57
N SER A 74 24.00 3.97 -4.40
CA SER A 74 24.01 5.40 -4.08
C SER A 74 22.95 5.77 -3.03
N ALA A 75 23.24 6.81 -2.24
CA ALA A 75 22.29 7.44 -1.34
C ALA A 75 21.63 8.63 -2.05
N LEU A 76 20.37 8.47 -2.44
CA LEU A 76 19.55 9.45 -3.16
C LEU A 76 18.37 9.94 -2.32
N LEU A 77 18.45 9.82 -0.99
CA LEU A 77 17.35 10.16 -0.08
C LEU A 77 16.96 11.64 -0.24
N GLY A 78 15.70 11.91 -0.57
CA GLY A 78 15.16 13.26 -0.72
C GLY A 78 15.73 14.04 -1.91
N THR A 79 16.30 13.37 -2.91
CA THR A 79 16.86 14.01 -4.10
C THR A 79 15.77 14.55 -5.01
N GLU A 80 15.98 15.73 -5.59
CA GLU A 80 15.11 16.27 -6.64
C GLU A 80 15.59 15.77 -8.01
N LEU A 81 14.81 14.92 -8.67
CA LEU A 81 15.10 14.31 -9.98
C LEU A 81 14.01 14.67 -11.01
N GLY A 82 13.23 15.72 -10.77
CA GLY A 82 12.12 16.13 -11.64
C GLY A 82 12.59 16.33 -13.09
N GLY A 83 11.93 15.66 -14.04
CA GLY A 83 12.27 15.74 -15.47
C GLY A 83 13.64 15.16 -15.88
N ALA A 84 14.39 14.52 -14.98
CA ALA A 84 15.71 13.97 -15.30
C ALA A 84 15.62 12.82 -16.32
N ASN A 85 16.63 12.73 -17.20
CA ASN A 85 16.79 11.60 -18.11
C ASN A 85 17.72 10.56 -17.46
N ILE A 86 17.15 9.47 -16.94
CA ILE A 86 17.86 8.41 -16.21
C ILE A 86 17.75 7.09 -16.99
N GLN A 87 17.53 7.15 -18.30
CA GLN A 87 17.35 5.95 -19.13
C GLN A 87 18.57 5.04 -19.11
N ASN A 88 18.35 3.72 -19.12
CA ASN A 88 19.40 2.70 -19.15
C ASN A 88 20.40 2.78 -17.97
N ALA A 89 20.08 3.50 -16.89
CA ALA A 89 20.97 3.64 -15.75
C ALA A 89 20.91 2.43 -14.82
N ASN A 90 21.97 2.22 -14.06
CA ASN A 90 22.01 1.22 -13.00
C ASN A 90 21.75 1.88 -11.64
N LEU A 91 20.59 1.66 -11.04
CA LEU A 91 20.21 2.15 -9.70
C LEU A 91 20.04 0.99 -8.70
N GLN A 92 20.66 -0.16 -8.96
CA GLN A 92 20.55 -1.32 -8.08
C GLN A 92 20.99 -0.95 -6.65
N GLU A 93 20.20 -1.37 -5.66
CA GLU A 93 20.50 -1.18 -4.22
C GLU A 93 20.62 0.29 -3.78
N SER A 94 20.18 1.24 -4.62
CA SER A 94 20.13 2.66 -4.27
C SER A 94 18.99 2.98 -3.30
N ASN A 95 19.14 4.09 -2.57
CA ASN A 95 18.11 4.62 -1.69
C ASN A 95 17.51 5.92 -2.25
N LEU A 96 16.40 5.82 -2.96
CA LEU A 96 15.56 6.89 -3.50
C LEU A 96 14.40 7.29 -2.56
N GLY A 97 14.48 6.95 -1.26
CA GLY A 97 13.43 7.30 -0.32
C GLY A 97 13.16 8.81 -0.32
N ARG A 98 11.89 9.23 -0.34
CA ARG A 98 11.47 10.65 -0.39
C ARG A 98 11.96 11.42 -1.63
N ALA A 99 12.54 10.76 -2.63
CA ALA A 99 12.98 11.45 -3.84
C ALA A 99 11.79 11.94 -4.67
N ASN A 100 11.98 13.05 -5.37
CA ASN A 100 11.02 13.56 -6.33
C ASN A 100 11.45 13.18 -7.75
N LEU A 101 10.81 12.17 -8.32
CA LEU A 101 11.06 11.66 -9.67
C LEU A 101 10.00 12.14 -10.67
N SER A 102 9.23 13.17 -10.33
CA SER A 102 8.08 13.60 -11.13
C SER A 102 8.51 13.97 -12.56
N GLY A 103 7.91 13.32 -13.56
CA GLY A 103 8.23 13.49 -14.99
C GLY A 103 9.59 12.93 -15.42
N ALA A 104 10.36 12.30 -14.54
CA ALA A 104 11.64 11.67 -14.90
C ALA A 104 11.43 10.47 -15.85
N ASN A 105 12.43 10.19 -16.67
CA ASN A 105 12.44 9.03 -17.56
C ASN A 105 13.48 8.00 -17.10
N LEU A 106 13.01 6.87 -16.57
CA LEU A 106 13.82 5.75 -16.09
C LEU A 106 13.74 4.53 -17.03
N SER A 107 13.29 4.70 -18.28
CA SER A 107 13.09 3.57 -19.20
C SER A 107 14.34 2.67 -19.29
N ASN A 108 14.12 1.35 -19.24
CA ASN A 108 15.14 0.29 -19.29
C ASN A 108 16.19 0.33 -18.15
N SER A 109 15.92 1.04 -17.05
CA SER A 109 16.86 1.12 -15.93
C SER A 109 16.80 -0.10 -15.02
N ASN A 110 17.84 -0.31 -14.22
CA ASN A 110 17.89 -1.36 -13.21
C ASN A 110 17.69 -0.77 -11.81
N LEU A 111 16.51 -0.97 -11.22
CA LEU A 111 16.13 -0.54 -9.86
C LEU A 111 16.01 -1.73 -8.90
N LYS A 112 16.65 -2.86 -9.22
CA LYS A 112 16.61 -4.07 -8.39
C LYS A 112 17.06 -3.76 -6.95
N ASN A 113 16.32 -4.26 -5.96
CA ASN A 113 16.58 -4.05 -4.53
C ASN A 113 16.63 -2.57 -4.08
N SER A 114 16.15 -1.62 -4.89
CA SER A 114 16.17 -0.20 -4.50
C SER A 114 15.08 0.13 -3.48
N LYS A 115 15.32 1.16 -2.68
CA LYS A 115 14.33 1.74 -1.76
C LYS A 115 13.77 3.00 -2.39
N ILE A 116 12.48 3.01 -2.71
CA ILE A 116 11.76 4.10 -3.39
C ILE A 116 10.54 4.49 -2.54
N GLU A 117 10.73 4.49 -1.23
CA GLU A 117 9.73 4.65 -0.19
C GLU A 117 9.37 6.13 -0.06
N GLN A 118 8.08 6.48 0.08
CA GLN A 118 7.66 7.89 0.21
C GLN A 118 8.06 8.80 -0.98
N ALA A 119 8.35 8.22 -2.14
CA ALA A 119 8.80 8.96 -3.32
C ALA A 119 7.62 9.55 -4.11
N LEU A 120 7.89 10.60 -4.88
CA LEU A 120 6.95 11.17 -5.85
C LEU A 120 7.30 10.65 -7.25
N LEU A 121 6.47 9.77 -7.80
CA LEU A 121 6.62 9.16 -9.13
C LEU A 121 5.57 9.72 -10.11
N VAL A 122 5.15 10.97 -9.92
CA VAL A 122 4.07 11.57 -10.72
C VAL A 122 4.48 11.72 -12.17
N ASN A 123 3.74 11.11 -13.10
CA ASN A 123 4.05 11.08 -14.53
C ASN A 123 5.47 10.56 -14.86
N THR A 124 6.05 9.73 -13.99
CA THR A 124 7.36 9.12 -14.22
C THR A 124 7.26 7.99 -15.24
N THR A 125 8.21 7.91 -16.17
CA THR A 125 8.29 6.79 -17.13
C THR A 125 9.18 5.68 -16.59
N LEU A 126 8.62 4.49 -16.31
CA LEU A 126 9.30 3.30 -15.78
C LEU A 126 9.23 2.11 -16.75
N LYS A 127 9.11 2.38 -18.05
CA LYS A 127 8.98 1.34 -19.09
C LYS A 127 10.16 0.38 -19.05
N ASN A 128 9.90 -0.93 -19.12
CA ASN A 128 10.92 -1.99 -19.14
C ASN A 128 11.93 -1.91 -17.98
N THR A 129 11.57 -1.26 -16.87
CA THR A 129 12.47 -1.11 -15.72
C THR A 129 12.50 -2.39 -14.92
N ASN A 130 13.68 -2.78 -14.42
CA ASN A 130 13.78 -3.88 -13.47
C ASN A 130 13.56 -3.38 -12.03
N LEU A 131 12.37 -3.62 -11.47
CA LEU A 131 11.99 -3.27 -10.10
C LEU A 131 12.03 -4.50 -9.17
N THR A 132 12.72 -5.58 -9.56
CA THR A 132 12.74 -6.81 -8.76
C THR A 132 13.14 -6.51 -7.31
N ASN A 133 12.29 -6.89 -6.35
CA ASN A 133 12.51 -6.69 -4.92
C ASN A 133 12.66 -5.21 -4.49
N ALA A 134 12.15 -4.26 -5.27
CA ALA A 134 12.13 -2.85 -4.88
C ALA A 134 11.06 -2.57 -3.82
N LEU A 135 11.32 -1.59 -2.95
CA LEU A 135 10.40 -1.14 -1.92
C LEU A 135 9.77 0.19 -2.35
N ILE A 136 8.46 0.21 -2.63
CA ILE A 136 7.77 1.40 -3.17
C ILE A 136 6.62 1.89 -2.28
N PHE A 137 6.64 1.53 -0.99
CA PHE A 137 5.55 1.83 -0.07
C PHE A 137 5.41 3.34 0.19
N ASN A 138 4.17 3.79 0.42
CA ASN A 138 3.80 5.16 0.71
C ASN A 138 4.18 6.19 -0.38
N SER A 139 4.31 5.73 -1.62
CA SER A 139 4.74 6.56 -2.76
C SER A 139 3.55 6.99 -3.61
N ASN A 140 3.68 8.16 -4.26
CA ASN A 140 2.67 8.67 -5.18
C ASN A 140 2.96 8.20 -6.61
N LEU A 141 2.09 7.38 -7.18
CA LEU A 141 2.23 6.77 -8.51
C LEU A 141 1.32 7.40 -9.58
N SER A 142 0.75 8.57 -9.31
CA SER A 142 -0.19 9.24 -10.23
C SER A 142 0.40 9.40 -11.63
N GLY A 143 -0.18 8.75 -12.63
CA GLY A 143 0.27 8.83 -14.02
C GLY A 143 1.58 8.09 -14.34
N ALA A 144 2.19 7.39 -13.38
CA ALA A 144 3.40 6.60 -13.61
C ALA A 144 3.16 5.48 -14.64
N ASP A 145 4.09 5.30 -15.57
CA ASP A 145 3.99 4.30 -16.65
C ASP A 145 4.93 3.12 -16.38
N PHE A 146 4.37 1.98 -15.97
CA PHE A 146 5.12 0.77 -15.65
C PHE A 146 5.12 -0.28 -16.79
N THR A 147 4.78 0.10 -18.03
CA THR A 147 4.66 -0.84 -19.16
C THR A 147 5.92 -1.71 -19.31
N GLY A 148 5.76 -3.03 -19.32
CA GLY A 148 6.88 -3.97 -19.50
C GLY A 148 7.89 -4.04 -18.34
N SER A 149 7.66 -3.32 -17.23
CA SER A 149 8.55 -3.38 -16.08
C SER A 149 8.47 -4.75 -15.38
N ASN A 150 9.60 -5.21 -14.85
CA ASN A 150 9.64 -6.42 -14.03
C ASN A 150 9.44 -6.04 -12.56
N MET A 151 8.28 -6.38 -12.02
CA MET A 151 7.88 -6.03 -10.66
C MET A 151 7.92 -7.22 -9.68
N TYR A 152 8.62 -8.30 -10.02
CA TYR A 152 8.72 -9.49 -9.16
C TYR A 152 9.23 -9.14 -7.74
N LYS A 153 8.52 -9.58 -6.70
CA LYS A 153 8.81 -9.29 -5.28
C LYS A 153 8.79 -7.81 -4.89
N VAL A 154 8.21 -6.92 -5.71
CA VAL A 154 7.97 -5.54 -5.28
C VAL A 154 7.10 -5.53 -4.04
N LEU A 155 7.56 -4.79 -3.02
CA LEU A 155 6.77 -4.47 -1.83
C LEU A 155 6.12 -3.10 -2.04
N SER A 156 4.79 -3.11 -2.19
CA SER A 156 3.97 -1.90 -2.25
C SER A 156 3.09 -1.80 -1.00
N GLY A 157 2.33 -0.70 -0.88
CA GLY A 157 1.43 -0.44 0.24
C GLY A 157 1.30 1.05 0.49
N TYR A 158 0.14 1.50 0.94
CA TYR A 158 -0.19 2.92 1.15
C TYR A 158 0.15 3.82 -0.06
N ILE A 159 0.12 3.28 -1.28
CA ILE A 159 0.39 4.09 -2.47
C ILE A 159 -0.76 5.08 -2.69
N VAL A 160 -0.44 6.20 -3.33
CA VAL A 160 -1.41 7.24 -3.67
C VAL A 160 -1.41 7.44 -5.18
N GLY A 161 -2.61 7.67 -5.73
CA GLY A 161 -2.76 7.94 -7.15
C GLY A 161 -2.80 6.70 -8.01
N ARG A 162 -3.24 6.89 -9.26
CA ARG A 162 -3.41 5.81 -10.22
C ARG A 162 -2.28 5.83 -11.25
N PRO A 163 -1.49 4.75 -11.39
CA PRO A 163 -0.57 4.60 -12.52
C PRO A 163 -1.30 4.71 -13.86
N SER A 164 -0.66 5.27 -14.87
CA SER A 164 -1.22 5.33 -16.23
C SER A 164 -1.21 3.96 -16.90
N SER A 165 -0.23 3.12 -16.55
CA SER A 165 -0.11 1.75 -17.02
C SER A 165 0.53 0.86 -15.95
N LEU A 166 0.27 -0.43 -16.04
CA LEU A 166 0.93 -1.48 -15.27
C LEU A 166 1.42 -2.56 -16.26
N PRO A 167 2.45 -3.34 -15.90
CA PRO A 167 2.86 -4.47 -16.72
C PRO A 167 1.76 -5.52 -16.77
N GLU A 168 1.82 -6.40 -17.77
CA GLU A 168 0.84 -7.48 -17.93
C GLU A 168 0.75 -8.34 -16.65
N GLY A 169 -0.47 -8.68 -16.25
CA GLY A 169 -0.71 -9.40 -15.00
C GLY A 169 -0.47 -8.56 -13.73
N TRP A 170 -0.41 -7.24 -13.81
CA TRP A 170 -0.38 -6.37 -12.63
C TRP A 170 -1.60 -5.47 -12.58
N ILE A 171 -2.17 -5.35 -11.38
CA ILE A 171 -3.31 -4.48 -11.11
C ILE A 171 -3.04 -3.60 -9.90
N LEU A 172 -3.76 -2.48 -9.85
CA LEU A 172 -3.90 -1.67 -8.66
C LEU A 172 -5.09 -2.21 -7.84
N SER A 173 -4.94 -2.33 -6.52
CA SER A 173 -6.03 -2.71 -5.64
C SER A 173 -7.23 -1.76 -5.77
N ILE A 174 -8.43 -2.22 -5.39
CA ILE A 174 -9.67 -1.45 -5.57
C ILE A 174 -9.64 -0.10 -4.85
N ASP A 175 -9.04 -0.05 -3.65
CA ASP A 175 -8.85 1.19 -2.90
C ASP A 175 -7.64 2.01 -3.35
N GLY A 176 -6.87 1.50 -4.31
CA GLY A 176 -5.70 2.17 -4.81
C GLY A 176 -4.47 2.12 -3.91
N SER A 177 -4.45 1.28 -2.85
CA SER A 177 -3.41 1.32 -1.82
C SER A 177 -2.25 0.33 -2.03
N PHE A 178 -2.38 -0.67 -2.89
CA PHE A 178 -1.28 -1.61 -3.21
C PHE A 178 -1.35 -2.15 -4.64
N LEU A 179 -0.20 -2.58 -5.15
CA LEU A 179 -0.05 -3.27 -6.42
C LEU A 179 -0.11 -4.79 -6.20
N VAL A 180 -0.86 -5.47 -7.04
CA VAL A 180 -1.05 -6.93 -6.99
C VAL A 180 -0.68 -7.53 -8.34
N GLY A 181 0.14 -8.58 -8.31
CA GLY A 181 0.54 -9.33 -9.49
C GLY A 181 1.41 -10.53 -9.11
N PHE A 182 1.79 -11.32 -10.10
CA PHE A 182 2.57 -12.53 -9.85
C PHE A 182 3.88 -12.22 -9.11
N GLY A 183 4.01 -12.81 -7.92
CA GLY A 183 5.19 -12.63 -7.07
C GLY A 183 5.26 -11.30 -6.32
N ALA A 184 4.19 -10.50 -6.30
CA ALA A 184 4.13 -9.31 -5.44
C ALA A 184 4.37 -9.69 -3.96
N ASN A 185 5.15 -8.85 -3.25
CA ASN A 185 5.34 -9.01 -1.82
C ASN A 185 4.22 -8.26 -1.08
N LEU A 186 3.31 -9.01 -0.45
CA LEU A 186 2.17 -8.46 0.30
C LEU A 186 2.43 -8.39 1.81
N GLY A 187 3.67 -8.54 2.26
CA GLY A 187 4.02 -8.57 3.69
C GLY A 187 3.72 -7.28 4.45
N ALA A 188 3.62 -6.14 3.76
CA ALA A 188 3.21 -4.86 4.34
C ALA A 188 1.73 -4.51 4.09
N ALA A 189 0.97 -5.39 3.42
CA ALA A 189 -0.44 -5.13 3.15
C ALA A 189 -1.30 -5.45 4.38
N GLU A 190 -2.11 -4.48 4.83
CA GLU A 190 -3.17 -4.75 5.80
C GLU A 190 -4.33 -5.50 5.11
N LEU A 191 -4.29 -6.83 5.16
CA LEU A 191 -5.30 -7.71 4.55
C LEU A 191 -6.54 -7.93 5.44
N THR A 192 -6.72 -7.13 6.49
CA THR A 192 -7.72 -7.32 7.54
C THR A 192 -9.13 -6.91 7.13
N ASN A 193 -9.29 -6.13 6.06
CA ASN A 193 -10.61 -5.74 5.57
C ASN A 193 -11.09 -6.75 4.51
N THR A 194 -12.17 -7.46 4.82
CA THR A 194 -12.74 -8.57 4.04
C THR A 194 -13.12 -8.20 2.59
N ARG A 195 -13.25 -6.89 2.29
CA ARG A 195 -13.48 -6.38 0.94
C ARG A 195 -12.26 -6.54 0.01
N TYR A 196 -11.04 -6.62 0.55
CA TYR A 196 -9.79 -6.74 -0.24
C TYR A 196 -9.39 -8.17 -0.56
N LEU A 197 -9.78 -9.13 0.29
CA LEU A 197 -9.51 -10.56 0.08
C LEU A 197 -10.11 -11.06 -1.24
N GLY A 198 -11.34 -10.63 -1.58
CA GLY A 198 -11.99 -11.02 -2.83
C GLY A 198 -11.23 -10.56 -4.07
N SER A 199 -10.78 -9.30 -4.11
CA SER A 199 -10.03 -8.76 -5.26
C SER A 199 -8.62 -9.32 -5.37
N VAL A 200 -7.93 -9.52 -4.23
CA VAL A 200 -6.61 -10.16 -4.19
C VAL A 200 -6.72 -11.61 -4.67
N LEU A 201 -7.76 -12.33 -4.21
CA LEU A 201 -8.02 -13.69 -4.64
C LEU A 201 -8.35 -13.75 -6.14
N THR A 202 -9.22 -12.89 -6.67
CA THR A 202 -9.54 -12.82 -8.10
C THR A 202 -8.32 -12.52 -8.97
N ALA A 203 -7.44 -11.62 -8.53
CA ALA A 203 -6.21 -11.29 -9.25
C ALA A 203 -5.22 -12.47 -9.25
N LEU A 204 -5.07 -13.14 -8.11
CA LEU A 204 -4.21 -14.32 -7.96
C LEU A 204 -4.76 -15.53 -8.74
N THR A 205 -6.09 -15.73 -8.75
CA THR A 205 -6.72 -16.85 -9.46
C THR A 205 -6.72 -16.64 -10.97
N GLY A 206 -7.04 -15.43 -11.47
CA GLY A 206 -6.98 -15.13 -12.91
C GLY A 206 -5.60 -15.39 -13.51
N GLN A 207 -4.53 -15.01 -12.79
CA GLN A 207 -3.16 -15.23 -13.23
C GLN A 207 -2.68 -16.67 -13.09
N ALA A 208 -3.15 -17.40 -12.07
CA ALA A 208 -2.89 -18.83 -11.97
C ALA A 208 -3.47 -19.57 -13.18
N PHE A 209 -4.69 -19.22 -13.61
CA PHE A 209 -5.33 -19.80 -14.79
C PHE A 209 -4.60 -19.46 -16.10
N GLU A 210 -4.24 -18.20 -16.35
CA GLU A 210 -3.51 -17.83 -17.58
C GLU A 210 -2.13 -18.48 -17.65
N LYS A 211 -1.43 -18.61 -16.51
CA LYS A 211 -0.11 -19.23 -16.47
C LYS A 211 -0.17 -20.74 -16.62
N ILE A 212 -1.23 -21.39 -16.13
CA ILE A 212 -1.52 -22.80 -16.40
C ILE A 212 -1.77 -22.99 -17.90
N ILE A 213 -2.61 -22.15 -18.52
CA ILE A 213 -2.90 -22.20 -19.96
C ILE A 213 -1.62 -21.99 -20.80
N ALA A 214 -0.76 -21.04 -20.43
CA ALA A 214 0.50 -20.79 -21.13
C ALA A 214 1.55 -21.90 -20.93
N LEU A 215 1.54 -22.57 -19.77
CA LEU A 215 2.39 -23.73 -19.52
C LEU A 215 1.89 -24.96 -20.29
N GLU A 216 0.58 -25.14 -20.41
CA GLU A 216 -0.03 -26.19 -21.22
C GLU A 216 0.21 -25.98 -22.72
N SER A 217 0.20 -24.74 -23.21
CA SER A 217 0.54 -24.43 -24.60
C SER A 217 2.02 -24.66 -24.92
N ASN A 218 2.92 -24.28 -23.99
CA ASN A 218 4.37 -24.42 -24.19
C ASN A 218 4.90 -25.84 -23.95
N ALA A 219 4.13 -26.71 -23.28
CA ALA A 219 4.48 -28.12 -23.10
C ALA A 219 4.49 -28.91 -24.43
N SER A 220 3.86 -28.39 -25.49
CA SER A 220 3.75 -29.06 -26.79
C SER A 220 4.96 -28.84 -27.71
N GLU A 221 5.84 -27.87 -27.43
CA GLU A 221 6.97 -27.49 -28.30
C GLU A 221 8.36 -27.92 -27.83
N LEU A 222 8.49 -28.65 -26.70
CA LEU A 222 9.79 -29.00 -26.11
C LEU A 222 10.13 -30.51 -26.14
N ILE A 223 10.47 -31.04 -27.32
CA ILE A 223 11.27 -32.27 -27.49
C ILE A 223 12.12 -32.12 -28.78
N PRO A 224 13.46 -32.41 -28.85
CA PRO A 224 14.53 -32.37 -27.83
C PRO A 224 15.90 -31.81 -28.35
N LYS A 225 16.81 -31.33 -27.48
CA LYS A 225 18.29 -31.48 -27.65
C LYS A 225 18.99 -31.61 -26.28
N THR A 226 19.98 -32.51 -26.25
CA THR A 226 20.48 -33.31 -25.13
C THR A 226 21.63 -32.69 -24.33
N GLU A 227 21.46 -32.64 -23.01
CA GLU A 227 22.46 -33.00 -21.98
C GLU A 227 21.72 -33.61 -20.77
N SER A 228 22.10 -34.84 -20.38
CA SER A 228 21.60 -35.70 -19.28
C SER A 228 20.12 -35.53 -18.86
N ASN A 229 19.19 -36.03 -19.67
CA ASN A 229 17.74 -35.93 -19.45
C ASN A 229 17.20 -36.71 -18.24
N ALA A 230 17.89 -37.73 -17.72
CA ALA A 230 17.33 -38.59 -16.67
C ALA A 230 17.28 -37.90 -15.30
N GLU A 231 18.35 -37.21 -14.90
CA GLU A 231 18.45 -36.57 -13.59
C GLU A 231 17.63 -35.27 -13.51
N ARG A 232 17.62 -34.45 -14.59
CA ARG A 232 16.74 -33.27 -14.67
C ARG A 232 15.27 -33.66 -14.75
N SER A 233 14.92 -34.74 -15.47
CA SER A 233 13.53 -35.23 -15.51
C SER A 233 13.09 -35.76 -14.14
N ALA A 234 13.94 -36.50 -13.44
CA ALA A 234 13.65 -36.96 -12.09
C ALA A 234 13.49 -35.79 -11.10
N THR A 235 14.38 -34.79 -11.16
CA THR A 235 14.31 -33.59 -10.31
C THR A 235 13.05 -32.77 -10.59
N ASN A 236 12.71 -32.59 -11.88
CA ASN A 236 11.49 -31.88 -12.27
C ASN A 236 10.22 -32.65 -11.88
N ALA A 237 10.21 -33.98 -12.00
CA ALA A 237 9.09 -34.82 -11.58
C ALA A 237 8.86 -34.71 -10.08
N LEU A 238 9.93 -34.77 -9.27
CA LEU A 238 9.86 -34.57 -7.82
C LEU A 238 9.36 -33.16 -7.47
N MET A 239 9.80 -32.14 -8.19
CA MET A 239 9.36 -30.76 -7.95
C MET A 239 7.89 -30.53 -8.33
N ILE A 240 7.43 -31.16 -9.42
CA ILE A 240 6.01 -31.15 -9.82
C ILE A 240 5.15 -31.86 -8.77
N ASP A 241 5.62 -32.99 -8.24
CA ASP A 241 4.87 -33.75 -7.24
C ASP A 241 4.80 -33.01 -5.90
N ALA A 242 5.90 -32.33 -5.52
CA ALA A 242 5.91 -31.42 -4.38
C ALA A 242 4.93 -30.25 -4.56
N LEU A 243 4.87 -29.65 -5.75
CA LEU A 243 3.92 -28.58 -6.05
C LEU A 243 2.47 -29.08 -6.03
N LYS A 244 2.19 -30.27 -6.57
CA LYS A 244 0.85 -30.89 -6.50
C LYS A 244 0.42 -31.14 -5.06
N THR A 245 1.35 -31.62 -4.23
CA THR A 245 1.10 -31.84 -2.80
C THR A 245 0.78 -30.52 -2.10
N GLN A 246 1.56 -29.46 -2.37
CA GLN A 246 1.29 -28.13 -1.81
C GLN A 246 -0.06 -27.55 -2.25
N ILE A 247 -0.44 -27.74 -3.52
CA ILE A 247 -1.76 -27.32 -4.04
C ILE A 247 -2.89 -28.06 -3.33
N ASN A 248 -2.75 -29.38 -3.15
CA ASN A 248 -3.76 -30.17 -2.45
C ASN A 248 -3.91 -29.75 -0.98
N ASP A 249 -2.79 -29.49 -0.29
CA ASP A 249 -2.79 -28.96 1.08
C ASP A 249 -3.45 -27.58 1.17
N MET A 250 -3.20 -26.71 0.18
CA MET A 250 -3.86 -25.40 0.09
C MET A 250 -5.36 -25.53 -0.14
N ASN A 251 -5.79 -26.46 -1.00
CA ASN A 251 -7.20 -26.71 -1.26
C ASN A 251 -7.91 -27.24 -0.01
N ALA A 252 -7.30 -28.18 0.72
CA ALA A 252 -7.87 -28.68 1.98
C ALA A 252 -7.99 -27.57 3.04
N LYS A 253 -7.01 -26.66 3.13
CA LYS A 253 -7.10 -25.48 4.02
C LYS A 253 -8.20 -24.51 3.59
N LEU A 254 -8.40 -24.33 2.29
CA LEU A 254 -9.47 -23.48 1.75
C LEU A 254 -10.86 -24.06 2.06
N GLU A 255 -11.05 -25.36 1.87
CA GLU A 255 -12.30 -26.05 2.21
C GLU A 255 -12.67 -25.86 3.69
N ASN A 256 -11.69 -26.02 4.58
CA ASN A 256 -11.88 -25.78 6.02
C ASN A 256 -12.27 -24.32 6.33
N LEU A 257 -11.66 -23.35 5.64
CA LEU A 257 -11.99 -21.94 5.83
C LEU A 257 -13.41 -21.62 5.34
N VAL A 258 -13.82 -22.16 4.19
CA VAL A 258 -15.18 -22.00 3.64
C VAL A 258 -16.23 -22.57 4.59
N ALA A 259 -15.96 -23.74 5.19
CA ALA A 259 -16.83 -24.34 6.19
C ALA A 259 -16.97 -23.42 7.43
N SER A 260 -15.86 -22.89 7.95
CA SER A 260 -15.89 -21.97 9.09
C SER A 260 -16.64 -20.65 8.80
N ILE A 261 -16.55 -20.15 7.57
CA ILE A 261 -17.34 -18.97 7.15
C ILE A 261 -18.83 -19.29 7.16
N SER A 262 -19.22 -20.45 6.63
CA SER A 262 -20.63 -20.88 6.60
C SER A 262 -21.22 -21.03 8.01
N GLU A 263 -20.45 -21.56 8.98
CA GLU A 263 -20.86 -21.59 10.38
C GLU A 263 -21.05 -20.18 10.98
N LYS A 264 -20.14 -19.25 10.67
CA LYS A 264 -20.25 -17.85 11.13
C LYS A 264 -21.44 -17.14 10.51
N ASP A 265 -21.73 -17.38 9.24
CA ASP A 265 -22.90 -16.81 8.56
C ASP A 265 -24.21 -17.31 9.17
N ALA A 266 -24.28 -18.60 9.52
CA ALA A 266 -25.41 -19.15 10.27
C ALA A 266 -25.56 -18.50 11.65
N MET A 267 -24.45 -18.28 12.37
CA MET A 267 -24.45 -17.60 13.66
C MET A 267 -24.86 -16.13 13.56
N ILE A 268 -24.43 -15.41 12.52
CA ILE A 268 -24.86 -14.03 12.24
C ILE A 268 -26.35 -13.98 11.90
N ALA A 269 -26.85 -14.93 11.10
CA ALA A 269 -28.27 -15.03 10.78
C ALA A 269 -29.12 -15.23 12.04
N GLU A 270 -28.64 -16.02 13.00
CA GLU A 270 -29.29 -16.21 14.28
C GLU A 270 -29.22 -14.96 15.18
N LEU A 271 -28.07 -14.27 15.22
CA LEU A 271 -27.94 -13.00 15.94
C LEU A 271 -28.86 -11.91 15.39
N LYS A 272 -29.09 -11.88 14.08
CA LYS A 272 -30.02 -10.93 13.44
C LYS A 272 -31.49 -11.18 13.79
N LYS A 273 -31.86 -12.39 14.24
CA LYS A 273 -33.21 -12.68 14.75
C LYS A 273 -33.43 -12.16 16.17
N ARG A 274 -32.35 -11.85 16.91
CA ARG A 274 -32.44 -11.34 18.27
C ARG A 274 -32.77 -9.84 18.26
N PRO A 275 -33.65 -9.37 19.16
CA PRO A 275 -33.97 -7.95 19.25
C PRO A 275 -32.73 -7.13 19.61
N THR A 276 -32.59 -5.97 18.99
CA THR A 276 -31.46 -5.05 19.20
C THR A 276 -31.51 -4.43 20.60
N LEU A 277 -30.37 -3.92 21.07
CA LEU A 277 -30.29 -3.24 22.37
C LEU A 277 -31.26 -2.04 22.47
N GLU A 278 -31.61 -1.44 21.33
CA GLU A 278 -32.54 -0.33 21.18
C GLU A 278 -34.00 -0.80 21.24
N GLN A 279 -34.32 -1.94 20.59
CA GLN A 279 -35.60 -2.64 20.73
C GLN A 279 -35.83 -3.17 22.16
N VAL A 280 -34.77 -3.63 22.83
CA VAL A 280 -34.79 -4.03 24.25
C VAL A 280 -34.87 -2.82 25.18
N ARG A 281 -34.45 -1.62 24.74
CA ARG A 281 -34.52 -0.38 25.54
C ARG A 281 -35.95 0.14 25.64
N ASP A 282 -36.73 0.00 24.57
CA ASP A 282 -38.15 0.36 24.52
C ASP A 282 -39.02 -0.62 25.32
N ALA A 283 -38.62 -1.90 25.35
CA ALA A 283 -39.25 -2.94 26.19
C ALA A 283 -38.97 -2.78 27.70
N ARG A 284 -38.19 -1.77 28.14
CA ARG A 284 -38.06 -1.39 29.57
C ARG A 284 -39.12 -0.36 29.97
N ALA A 285 -40.35 -0.51 29.50
CA ALA A 285 -41.50 0.21 30.01
C ALA A 285 -41.87 -0.30 31.43
N GLY A 286 -41.01 0.00 32.39
CA GLY A 286 -41.38 0.30 33.78
C GLY A 286 -41.52 1.82 33.96
N SER A 287 -41.97 2.51 32.91
CA SER A 287 -42.07 3.96 32.85
C SER A 287 -43.34 4.40 33.58
N ILE A 288 -43.19 4.98 34.77
CA ILE A 288 -44.25 5.74 35.42
C ILE A 288 -44.47 7.01 34.59
N VAL A 289 -45.66 7.17 34.01
CA VAL A 289 -46.05 8.41 33.33
C VAL A 289 -46.48 9.42 34.39
N LEU A 290 -45.68 10.49 34.55
CA LEU A 290 -45.97 11.60 35.45
C LEU A 290 -46.62 12.73 34.64
N THR A 291 -47.93 12.91 34.78
CA THR A 291 -48.63 14.04 34.17
C THR A 291 -48.71 15.19 35.19
N VAL A 292 -47.95 16.26 34.95
CA VAL A 292 -48.04 17.49 35.75
C VAL A 292 -48.95 18.46 35.01
N GLU A 293 -50.17 18.68 35.52
CA GLU A 293 -51.06 19.69 34.98
C GLU A 293 -50.67 21.08 35.54
N PRO A 294 -50.53 22.14 34.70
CA PRO A 294 -49.82 23.35 35.09
C PRO A 294 -50.51 24.25 36.12
N ASP A 295 -51.83 24.13 36.33
CA ASP A 295 -52.63 25.26 36.84
C ASP A 295 -53.28 25.11 38.23
N ASP A 296 -53.12 23.99 38.95
CA ASP A 296 -54.00 23.70 40.12
C ASP A 296 -53.33 23.63 41.51
N GLN A 297 -52.08 24.08 41.68
CA GLN A 297 -51.31 23.88 42.93
C GLN A 297 -51.28 22.40 43.40
N ASN A 298 -51.54 21.45 42.50
CA ASN A 298 -51.68 20.03 42.80
C ASN A 298 -50.80 19.22 41.85
N ILE A 299 -50.20 18.13 42.34
CA ILE A 299 -49.58 17.09 41.49
C ILE A 299 -50.50 15.89 41.50
N THR A 300 -50.90 15.41 40.33
CA THR A 300 -51.60 14.13 40.16
C THR A 300 -50.64 13.08 39.63
N LEU A 301 -50.57 11.94 40.30
CA LEU A 301 -49.77 10.79 39.90
C LEU A 301 -50.73 9.69 39.44
N GLY A 302 -50.58 9.23 38.20
CA GLY A 302 -51.31 8.07 37.68
C GLY A 302 -50.38 6.87 37.53
N LEU A 303 -50.85 5.69 37.94
CA LEU A 303 -50.19 4.42 37.66
C LEU A 303 -51.20 3.46 37.02
N THR A 304 -50.80 2.89 35.89
CA THR A 304 -51.52 1.81 35.21
C THR A 304 -50.62 0.57 35.21
N ILE A 305 -51.18 -0.58 35.53
CA ILE A 305 -50.46 -1.85 35.50
C ILE A 305 -50.86 -2.57 34.21
N GLU A 306 -49.88 -2.94 33.40
CA GLU A 306 -50.11 -3.67 32.15
C GLU A 306 -49.31 -4.97 32.15
N GLN A 307 -49.83 -6.00 31.50
CA GLN A 307 -49.17 -7.29 31.32
C GLN A 307 -48.93 -7.61 29.84
N SER A 308 -47.87 -8.37 29.56
CA SER A 308 -47.53 -8.86 28.22
C SER A 308 -46.84 -10.22 28.30
N ASP A 309 -47.25 -11.13 27.44
CA ASP A 309 -46.60 -12.45 27.30
C ASP A 309 -45.42 -12.44 26.30
N ASN A 310 -45.30 -11.39 25.48
CA ASN A 310 -44.37 -11.34 24.35
C ASN A 310 -43.54 -10.04 24.25
N LEU A 311 -43.71 -9.10 25.20
CA LEU A 311 -43.05 -7.78 25.25
C LEU A 311 -43.39 -6.85 24.08
N VAL A 312 -44.40 -7.19 23.27
CA VAL A 312 -44.84 -6.43 22.10
C VAL A 312 -46.29 -5.97 22.26
N GLU A 313 -47.16 -6.86 22.72
CA GLU A 313 -48.58 -6.60 22.94
C GLU A 313 -48.86 -6.47 24.43
N TRP A 314 -49.45 -5.35 24.85
CA TRP A 314 -49.69 -5.02 26.25
C TRP A 314 -51.20 -4.93 26.52
N THR A 315 -51.63 -5.52 27.63
CA THR A 315 -53.02 -5.46 28.09
C THR A 315 -53.06 -4.83 29.48
N SER A 316 -53.82 -3.75 29.63
CA SER A 316 -54.04 -3.12 30.93
C SER A 316 -54.81 -4.05 31.86
N LEU A 317 -54.30 -4.22 33.07
CA LEU A 317 -55.00 -4.88 34.17
C LEU A 317 -55.93 -3.84 34.82
N GLU A 318 -57.19 -4.21 35.09
CA GLU A 318 -58.18 -3.27 35.62
C GLU A 318 -57.72 -2.59 36.92
N GLY A 319 -57.81 -1.25 36.94
CA GLY A 319 -57.56 -0.41 38.11
C GLY A 319 -56.50 0.66 37.86
N GLU A 320 -56.92 1.85 37.42
CA GLU A 320 -56.06 3.03 37.46
C GLU A 320 -55.93 3.50 38.91
N MET A 321 -54.69 3.63 39.40
CA MET A 321 -54.41 4.22 40.70
C MET A 321 -53.97 5.66 40.50
N THR A 322 -54.82 6.60 40.90
CA THR A 322 -54.47 8.02 40.89
C THR A 322 -54.32 8.56 42.31
N ARG A 323 -53.31 9.40 42.52
CA ARG A 323 -53.15 10.13 43.78
C ARG A 323 -52.82 11.59 43.51
N THR A 324 -53.65 12.47 44.04
CA THR A 324 -53.48 13.91 43.96
C THR A 324 -52.92 14.44 45.28
N ILE A 325 -51.88 15.26 45.21
CA ILE A 325 -51.19 15.84 46.36
C ILE A 325 -51.14 17.36 46.18
N PRO A 326 -51.67 18.15 47.13
CA PRO A 326 -51.53 19.59 47.11
C PRO A 326 -50.08 20.01 47.39
N ILE A 327 -49.59 20.96 46.62
CA ILE A 327 -48.25 21.51 46.72
C ILE A 327 -48.33 22.84 47.49
N PRO A 328 -47.61 22.99 48.61
CA PRO A 328 -47.49 24.28 49.30
C PRO A 328 -46.74 25.33 48.45
N ASP A 329 -47.06 26.61 48.64
CA ASP A 329 -46.39 27.72 47.96
C ASP A 329 -44.86 27.76 48.18
N GLY A 330 -44.10 27.96 47.10
CA GLY A 330 -42.64 28.13 47.10
C GLY A 330 -41.87 27.00 46.39
N LYS A 331 -40.58 27.25 46.07
CA LYS A 331 -39.73 26.27 45.36
C LYS A 331 -39.28 25.15 46.31
N LYS A 332 -39.72 23.91 46.05
CA LYS A 332 -39.31 22.69 46.76
C LYS A 332 -38.96 21.58 45.77
N PHE A 333 -38.18 20.60 46.22
CA PHE A 333 -37.86 19.38 45.47
C PHE A 333 -38.64 18.20 46.07
N TYR A 334 -39.27 17.39 45.22
CA TYR A 334 -40.06 16.23 45.62
C TYR A 334 -39.43 14.95 45.06
N ARG A 335 -39.48 13.85 45.82
CA ARG A 335 -39.05 12.52 45.38
C ARG A 335 -40.11 11.49 45.75
N PHE A 336 -40.28 10.48 44.91
CA PHE A 336 -41.17 9.34 45.17
C PHE A 336 -40.33 8.11 45.53
N ALA A 337 -40.73 7.39 46.56
CA ALA A 337 -40.14 6.11 46.93
C ALA A 337 -41.25 5.05 46.92
N LEU A 338 -41.01 3.95 46.21
CA LEU A 338 -41.82 2.75 46.34
C LEU A 338 -41.28 1.99 47.55
N ASP A 339 -42.14 1.71 48.54
CA ASP A 339 -41.77 0.79 49.61
C ASP A 339 -41.53 -0.62 49.03
N LYS A 340 -40.62 -1.35 49.67
CA LYS A 340 -40.23 -2.70 49.26
C LYS A 340 -41.29 -3.75 49.58
#